data_AF-E6LJI1-F1
#
_entry.id   AF-E6LJI1-F1
#
_cell.length_a   1.000
_cell.length_b   1.000
_cell.length_c   1.000
_cell.angle_alpha   90.00
_cell.angle_beta   90.00
_cell.angle_gamma   90.00
#
_symmetry.space_group_name_H-M   'P 1'
#
loop_
_entity.id
_entity.type
_entity.pdbx_description
1 polymer ?
#
loop_
_entity_poly.entity_id
_entity_poly.type
_entity_poly.pdbx_seq_one_letter_code
_entity_poly.pdbx_strand_id
1 'polypeptide(L)'
;MKLEDIKSRLVYKSIEAFILGLEIYNKPTIRYRIEGFSFFICNAWELMLKAELLNRGESIYFTDSPNRTLSLRDALQRVYTDKKQPLRVNLETIIDLRDTSTHFITEDYETIYAPFFQACVINFCEQIKRFHKVDMSEHVSPNFLTLSISLDILTNSEIRGKYSAEMADRFIANKNELDFLQNTNHSADLFIPIRHEFVQIKDKTKADFTYSVDSSSDMPAKIITKLQDPKDKYTLSRKNIISLVNKQINVKNIKFDYVSFKGYNVFNDYALKLIMDFYNLQDDERYCFQFVSTRRYSSQLVEFVIEVIKNDSNIVCTILKHKKR
;
A
#
# COMPACT_ATOMS: atom_id res chain seq x y z
N MET A 1 -22.55 -23.65 -27.26
CA MET A 1 -22.15 -22.63 -26.27
C MET A 1 -21.55 -21.47 -27.03
N LYS A 2 -22.12 -20.25 -26.99
CA LYS A 2 -21.63 -19.11 -27.79
C LYS A 2 -20.28 -18.61 -27.24
N LEU A 3 -19.39 -18.12 -28.09
CA LEU A 3 -18.03 -17.67 -27.70
C LEU A 3 -18.07 -16.52 -26.68
N GLU A 4 -19.06 -15.63 -26.78
CA GLU A 4 -19.31 -14.53 -25.84
C GLU A 4 -19.57 -15.03 -24.41
N ASP A 5 -20.29 -16.15 -24.27
CA ASP A 5 -20.62 -16.77 -22.98
C ASP A 5 -19.37 -17.35 -22.29
N ILE A 6 -18.42 -17.89 -23.07
CA ILE A 6 -17.16 -18.43 -22.53
C ILE A 6 -16.28 -17.29 -21.98
N LYS A 7 -16.16 -16.18 -22.71
CA LYS A 7 -15.32 -15.03 -22.33
C LYS A 7 -15.77 -14.44 -21.01
N SER A 8 -17.04 -14.07 -20.91
CA SER A 8 -17.60 -13.48 -19.68
C SER A 8 -17.46 -14.42 -18.49
N ARG A 9 -17.64 -15.74 -18.70
CA ARG A 9 -17.47 -16.73 -17.64
C ARG A 9 -16.02 -16.86 -17.16
N LEU A 10 -15.04 -16.74 -18.05
CA LEU A 10 -13.62 -16.74 -17.67
C LEU A 10 -13.28 -15.49 -16.85
N VAL A 11 -13.76 -14.31 -17.26
CA VAL A 11 -13.55 -13.06 -16.51
C VAL A 11 -14.20 -13.14 -15.13
N TYR A 12 -15.46 -13.60 -15.04
CA TYR A 12 -16.13 -13.77 -13.75
C TYR A 12 -15.36 -14.71 -12.81
N LYS A 13 -14.95 -15.88 -13.30
CA LYS A 13 -14.15 -16.83 -12.49
C LYS A 13 -12.77 -16.28 -12.14
N SER A 14 -12.18 -15.45 -13.00
CA SER A 14 -10.91 -14.78 -12.72
C SER A 14 -11.04 -13.83 -11.54
N ILE A 15 -12.15 -13.07 -11.46
CA ILE A 15 -12.44 -12.16 -10.34
C ILE A 15 -12.62 -12.97 -9.05
N GLU A 16 -13.45 -14.01 -9.07
CA GLU A 16 -13.67 -14.87 -7.89
C GLU A 16 -12.36 -15.50 -7.37
N ALA A 17 -11.53 -16.03 -8.28
CA ALA A 17 -10.24 -16.59 -7.91
C ALA A 17 -9.30 -15.55 -7.29
N PHE A 18 -9.30 -14.32 -7.82
CA PHE A 18 -8.50 -13.23 -7.29
C PHE A 18 -8.94 -12.85 -5.86
N ILE A 19 -10.25 -12.71 -5.64
CA ILE A 19 -10.81 -12.38 -4.32
C ILE A 19 -10.45 -13.46 -3.30
N LEU A 20 -10.64 -14.74 -3.64
CA LEU A 20 -10.32 -15.85 -2.76
C LEU A 20 -8.82 -15.91 -2.43
N GLY A 21 -7.95 -15.58 -3.40
CA GLY A 21 -6.53 -15.40 -3.14
C GLY A 21 -6.28 -14.36 -2.06
N LEU A 22 -6.84 -13.15 -2.22
CA LEU A 22 -6.68 -12.07 -1.24
C LEU A 22 -7.19 -12.44 0.15
N GLU A 23 -8.35 -13.10 0.24
CA GLU A 23 -8.92 -13.53 1.52
C GLU A 23 -8.03 -14.55 2.24
N ILE A 24 -7.48 -15.51 1.50
CA ILE A 24 -6.57 -16.51 2.05
C ILE A 24 -5.28 -15.85 2.52
N TYR A 25 -4.71 -14.95 1.71
CA TYR A 25 -3.48 -14.26 2.08
C TYR A 25 -3.69 -13.41 3.33
N ASN A 26 -4.74 -12.57 3.37
CA ASN A 26 -4.93 -11.62 4.46
C ASN A 26 -5.50 -12.22 5.74
N LYS A 27 -5.67 -13.54 5.82
CA LYS A 27 -6.10 -14.23 7.04
C LYS A 27 -4.88 -14.78 7.79
N PRO A 28 -4.40 -14.10 8.85
CA PRO A 28 -3.14 -14.45 9.52
C PRO A 28 -3.15 -15.81 10.20
N THR A 29 -4.32 -16.39 10.46
CA THR A 29 -4.44 -17.73 11.04
C THR A 29 -4.13 -18.85 10.05
N ILE A 30 -4.04 -18.56 8.75
CA ILE A 30 -3.74 -19.57 7.72
C ILE A 30 -2.23 -19.63 7.50
N ARG A 31 -1.64 -20.79 7.84
CA ARG A 31 -0.21 -21.06 7.62
C ARG A 31 0.14 -21.32 6.15
N TYR A 32 -0.81 -21.91 5.42
CA TYR A 32 -0.73 -22.22 3.98
C TYR A 32 -1.09 -21.01 3.08
N ARG A 33 -0.98 -19.79 3.61
CA ARG A 33 -1.49 -18.59 2.95
C ARG A 33 -0.68 -18.21 1.71
N ILE A 34 0.61 -18.53 1.69
CA ILE A 34 1.52 -18.21 0.58
C ILE A 34 1.25 -19.11 -0.61
N GLU A 35 1.16 -20.41 -0.38
CA GLU A 35 0.85 -21.42 -1.39
C GLU A 35 -0.60 -21.28 -1.87
N GLY A 36 -1.54 -21.05 -0.94
CA GLY A 36 -2.93 -20.79 -1.27
C GLY A 36 -3.06 -19.56 -2.15
N PHE A 37 -2.42 -18.46 -1.77
CA PHE A 37 -2.42 -17.25 -2.59
C PHE A 37 -1.78 -17.48 -3.96
N SER A 38 -0.58 -18.08 -4.03
CA SER A 38 0.14 -18.32 -5.30
C SER A 38 -0.70 -19.16 -6.27
N PHE A 39 -1.42 -20.16 -5.75
CA PHE A 39 -2.36 -20.96 -6.54
C PHE A 39 -3.51 -20.11 -7.11
N PHE A 40 -4.21 -19.37 -6.24
CA PHE A 40 -5.39 -18.61 -6.65
C PHE A 40 -5.07 -17.42 -7.54
N ILE A 41 -3.99 -16.68 -7.25
CA ILE A 41 -3.57 -15.53 -8.08
C ILE A 41 -3.11 -15.99 -9.46
N CYS A 42 -2.37 -17.10 -9.58
CA CYS A 42 -2.02 -17.68 -10.87
C CYS A 42 -3.28 -18.11 -11.64
N ASN A 43 -4.23 -18.77 -10.99
CA ASN A 43 -5.48 -19.16 -11.64
C ASN A 43 -6.27 -17.94 -12.13
N ALA A 44 -6.34 -16.86 -11.35
CA ALA A 44 -6.96 -15.61 -11.74
C ALA A 44 -6.32 -15.06 -13.03
N TRP A 45 -4.99 -14.88 -13.04
CA TRP A 45 -4.26 -14.41 -14.22
C TRP A 45 -4.47 -15.33 -15.44
N GLU A 46 -4.49 -16.64 -15.25
CA GLU A 46 -4.66 -17.60 -16.35
C GLU A 46 -6.01 -17.39 -17.04
N LEU A 47 -7.08 -17.29 -16.26
CA LEU A 47 -8.44 -17.10 -16.75
C LEU A 47 -8.59 -15.74 -17.45
N MET A 48 -8.05 -14.67 -16.86
CA MET A 48 -8.07 -13.33 -17.46
C MET A 48 -7.31 -13.27 -18.79
N LEU A 49 -6.10 -13.85 -18.86
CA LEU A 49 -5.29 -13.84 -20.07
C LEU A 49 -5.90 -14.72 -21.18
N LYS A 50 -6.50 -15.85 -20.82
CA LYS A 50 -7.27 -16.66 -21.78
C LYS A 50 -8.46 -15.88 -22.34
N ALA A 51 -9.19 -15.15 -21.51
CA ALA A 51 -10.27 -14.30 -21.98
C ALA A 51 -9.76 -13.21 -22.94
N GLU A 52 -8.59 -12.62 -22.66
CA GLU A 52 -7.93 -11.64 -23.54
C GLU A 52 -7.50 -12.25 -24.89
N LEU A 53 -6.94 -13.47 -24.89
CA LEU A 53 -6.62 -14.18 -26.14
C LEU A 53 -7.87 -14.41 -26.99
N LEU A 54 -8.99 -14.80 -26.36
CA LEU A 54 -10.27 -14.91 -27.07
C LEU A 54 -10.78 -13.55 -27.60
N ASN A 55 -10.48 -12.44 -26.93
CA ASN A 55 -10.79 -11.09 -27.43
C ASN A 55 -10.00 -10.74 -28.69
N ARG A 56 -8.76 -11.22 -28.79
CA ARG A 56 -7.91 -11.10 -29.98
C ARG A 56 -8.26 -12.08 -31.10
N GLY A 57 -9.21 -13.00 -30.86
CA GLY A 57 -9.56 -14.06 -31.82
C GLY A 57 -8.58 -15.24 -31.81
N GLU A 58 -7.72 -15.34 -30.81
CA GLU A 58 -6.75 -16.43 -30.66
C GLU A 58 -7.36 -17.62 -29.91
N SER A 59 -7.00 -18.84 -30.33
CA SER A 59 -7.44 -20.07 -29.66
C SER A 59 -6.72 -20.27 -28.31
N ILE A 60 -7.50 -20.62 -27.30
CA ILE A 60 -7.00 -21.02 -25.96
C ILE A 60 -6.76 -22.52 -25.83
N TYR A 61 -6.93 -23.30 -26.91
CA TYR A 61 -6.70 -24.74 -26.94
C TYR A 61 -5.39 -25.08 -27.64
N PHE A 62 -4.74 -26.16 -27.21
CA PHE A 62 -3.58 -26.68 -27.94
C PHE A 62 -4.01 -27.24 -29.30
N THR A 63 -3.21 -26.95 -30.34
CA THR A 63 -3.43 -27.45 -31.71
C THR A 63 -3.47 -28.97 -31.74
N ASP A 64 -2.63 -29.61 -30.92
CA ASP A 64 -2.40 -31.05 -30.95
C ASP A 64 -3.30 -31.79 -29.95
N SER A 65 -4.07 -31.07 -29.14
CA SER A 65 -4.92 -31.63 -28.08
C SER A 65 -6.09 -30.70 -27.76
N PRO A 66 -7.20 -30.78 -28.52
CA PRO A 66 -8.33 -29.85 -28.40
C PRO A 66 -9.07 -29.92 -27.04
N ASN A 67 -8.84 -30.96 -26.23
CA ASN A 67 -9.38 -31.06 -24.87
C ASN A 67 -8.52 -30.37 -23.81
N ARG A 68 -7.33 -29.85 -24.16
CA ARG A 68 -6.43 -29.16 -23.24
C ARG A 68 -6.38 -27.68 -23.60
N THR A 69 -6.56 -26.82 -22.59
CA THR A 69 -6.36 -25.39 -22.74
C THR A 69 -4.94 -24.99 -22.37
N LEU A 70 -4.47 -23.85 -22.90
CA LEU A 70 -3.17 -23.24 -22.59
C LEU A 70 -2.92 -23.15 -21.07
N SER A 71 -1.67 -23.28 -20.64
CA SER A 71 -1.30 -22.94 -19.26
C SER A 71 -1.21 -21.42 -19.08
N LEU A 72 -1.14 -20.95 -17.84
CA LEU A 72 -0.79 -19.56 -17.54
C LEU A 72 0.49 -19.13 -18.25
N ARG A 73 1.55 -19.96 -18.23
CA ARG A 73 2.83 -19.61 -18.85
C ARG A 73 2.69 -19.43 -20.36
N ASP A 74 1.94 -20.31 -21.02
CA ASP A 74 1.68 -20.19 -22.47
C ASP A 74 0.85 -18.94 -22.80
N ALA A 75 -0.20 -18.68 -22.02
CA ALA A 75 -1.04 -17.51 -22.21
C ALA A 75 -0.27 -16.21 -21.98
N LEU A 76 0.57 -16.18 -20.94
CA LEU A 76 1.45 -15.05 -20.62
C LEU A 76 2.41 -14.75 -21.76
N GLN A 77 3.07 -15.77 -22.32
CA GLN A 77 4.03 -15.62 -23.42
C GLN A 77 3.40 -15.08 -24.70
N ARG A 78 2.13 -15.42 -24.96
CA ARG A 78 1.38 -14.89 -26.12
C ARG A 78 0.93 -13.44 -25.90
N VAL A 79 0.50 -13.10 -24.68
CA VAL A 79 0.01 -11.75 -24.38
C VAL A 79 1.16 -10.74 -24.22
N TYR A 80 2.23 -11.14 -23.55
CA TYR A 80 3.42 -10.33 -23.27
C TYR A 80 4.66 -10.97 -23.89
N THR A 81 5.01 -10.53 -25.09
CA THR A 81 6.07 -11.15 -25.91
C THR A 81 7.48 -10.80 -25.44
N ASP A 82 7.67 -9.61 -24.85
CA ASP A 82 8.96 -9.18 -24.31
C ASP A 82 9.27 -9.89 -22.98
N LYS A 83 10.32 -10.71 -22.99
CA LYS A 83 10.81 -11.46 -21.83
C LYS A 83 11.36 -10.57 -20.72
N LYS A 84 11.78 -9.34 -21.04
CA LYS A 84 12.36 -8.40 -20.07
C LYS A 84 11.33 -7.48 -19.44
N GLN A 85 10.07 -7.54 -19.89
CA GLN A 85 9.02 -6.69 -19.35
C GLN A 85 8.82 -6.97 -17.85
N PRO A 86 8.92 -5.96 -16.97
CA PRO A 86 8.82 -6.13 -15.51
C PRO A 86 7.60 -6.93 -15.03
N LEU A 87 6.40 -6.62 -15.55
CA LEU A 87 5.16 -7.34 -15.24
C LEU A 87 5.24 -8.83 -15.60
N ARG A 88 5.86 -9.16 -16.74
CA ARG A 88 6.00 -10.55 -17.17
C ARG A 88 6.97 -11.29 -16.26
N VAL A 89 8.11 -10.68 -15.94
CA VAL A 89 9.10 -11.25 -15.03
C VAL A 89 8.46 -11.52 -13.66
N ASN A 90 7.68 -10.56 -13.13
CA ASN A 90 6.90 -10.75 -11.90
C ASN A 90 6.00 -11.99 -11.95
N LEU A 91 5.22 -12.16 -13.02
CA LEU A 91 4.33 -13.30 -13.18
C LEU A 91 5.10 -14.61 -13.35
N GLU A 92 6.19 -14.64 -14.11
CA GLU A 92 7.05 -15.82 -14.25
C GLU A 92 7.63 -16.24 -12.89
N THR A 93 8.09 -15.30 -12.07
CA THR A 93 8.56 -15.55 -10.69
C THR A 93 7.49 -16.17 -9.80
N ILE A 94 6.23 -15.70 -9.89
CA ILE A 94 5.12 -16.24 -9.09
C ILE A 94 4.67 -17.62 -9.60
N ILE A 95 4.73 -17.84 -10.92
CA ILE A 95 4.48 -19.16 -11.53
C ILE A 95 5.54 -20.16 -11.04
N ASP A 96 6.82 -19.77 -11.03
CA ASP A 96 7.90 -20.62 -10.55
C ASP A 96 7.70 -20.97 -9.07
N LEU A 97 7.29 -20.01 -8.25
CA LEU A 97 6.89 -20.29 -6.86
C LEU A 97 5.77 -21.32 -6.80
N ARG A 98 4.67 -21.13 -7.54
CA ARG A 98 3.53 -22.07 -7.59
C ARG A 98 3.96 -23.48 -8.00
N ASP A 99 4.80 -23.59 -9.02
CA ASP A 99 5.26 -24.87 -9.56
C ASP A 99 6.22 -25.59 -8.59
N THR A 100 6.92 -24.82 -7.74
CA THR A 100 7.76 -25.33 -6.65
C THR A 100 6.95 -25.58 -5.35
N SER A 101 5.70 -25.08 -5.27
CA SER A 101 4.95 -24.84 -4.02
C SER A 101 4.48 -26.07 -3.25
N THR A 102 4.42 -27.26 -3.83
CA THR A 102 3.68 -28.35 -3.15
C THR A 102 4.46 -29.04 -2.03
N HIS A 103 5.80 -28.90 -1.98
CA HIS A 103 6.62 -29.66 -1.01
C HIS A 103 7.64 -28.83 -0.23
N PHE A 104 8.02 -27.64 -0.72
CA PHE A 104 9.20 -26.92 -0.22
C PHE A 104 8.91 -25.50 0.31
N ILE A 105 7.67 -25.02 0.18
CA ILE A 105 7.31 -23.69 0.70
C ILE A 105 7.03 -23.78 2.20
N THR A 106 7.48 -22.72 2.88
CA THR A 106 7.32 -22.51 4.31
C THR A 106 6.88 -21.07 4.54
N GLU A 107 6.39 -20.76 5.75
CA GLU A 107 5.94 -19.42 6.12
C GLU A 107 7.00 -18.34 5.86
N ASP A 108 8.29 -18.68 6.00
CA ASP A 108 9.41 -17.74 5.82
C ASP A 108 9.56 -17.22 4.38
N TYR A 109 8.92 -17.89 3.39
CA TYR A 109 8.85 -17.40 2.01
C TYR A 109 8.02 -16.11 1.90
N GLU A 110 7.13 -15.85 2.84
CA GLU A 110 6.29 -14.64 2.86
C GLU A 110 7.15 -13.38 2.75
N THR A 111 8.18 -13.28 3.59
CA THR A 111 9.04 -12.09 3.69
C THR A 111 9.69 -11.72 2.36
N ILE A 112 10.11 -12.73 1.56
CA ILE A 112 10.83 -12.50 0.31
C ILE A 112 9.87 -12.33 -0.89
N TYR A 113 8.70 -12.97 -0.90
CA TYR A 113 7.75 -12.91 -2.02
C TYR A 113 6.67 -11.84 -1.87
N ALA A 114 6.39 -11.35 -0.66
CA ALA A 114 5.36 -10.34 -0.42
C ALA A 114 5.49 -9.08 -1.31
N PRO A 115 6.69 -8.50 -1.56
CA PRO A 115 6.85 -7.38 -2.50
C PRO A 115 6.38 -7.69 -3.92
N PHE A 116 6.65 -8.91 -4.40
CA PHE A 116 6.29 -9.37 -5.74
C PHE A 116 4.79 -9.68 -5.82
N PHE A 117 4.22 -10.28 -4.78
CA PHE A 117 2.78 -10.48 -4.69
C PHE A 117 2.01 -9.17 -4.67
N GLN A 118 2.48 -8.17 -3.92
CA GLN A 118 1.82 -6.87 -3.88
C GLN A 118 1.81 -6.20 -5.26
N ALA A 119 2.93 -6.26 -6.01
CA ALA A 119 2.98 -5.80 -7.40
C ALA A 119 2.00 -6.59 -8.29
N CYS A 120 1.96 -7.92 -8.15
CA CYS A 120 1.06 -8.78 -8.91
C CYS A 120 -0.43 -8.43 -8.69
N VAL A 121 -0.82 -8.11 -7.46
CA VAL A 121 -2.19 -7.68 -7.12
C VAL A 121 -2.55 -6.38 -7.83
N ILE A 122 -1.67 -5.37 -7.77
CA ILE A 122 -1.90 -4.08 -8.42
C ILE A 122 -1.94 -4.24 -9.94
N ASN A 123 -0.96 -4.95 -10.50
CA ASN A 123 -0.90 -5.28 -11.92
C ASN A 123 -2.19 -5.96 -12.39
N PHE A 124 -2.73 -6.90 -11.61
CA PHE A 124 -3.96 -7.60 -11.98
C PHE A 124 -5.13 -6.63 -12.11
N CYS A 125 -5.33 -5.77 -11.10
CA CYS A 125 -6.38 -4.74 -11.11
C CYS A 125 -6.26 -3.82 -12.34
N GLU A 126 -5.04 -3.43 -12.70
CA GLU A 126 -4.79 -2.59 -13.88
C GLU A 126 -5.07 -3.34 -15.19
N GLN A 127 -4.58 -4.57 -15.33
CA GLN A 127 -4.71 -5.34 -16.57
C GLN A 127 -6.15 -5.81 -16.80
N ILE A 128 -6.89 -6.23 -15.76
CA ILE A 128 -8.29 -6.62 -15.93
C ILE A 128 -9.17 -5.42 -16.33
N LYS A 129 -8.86 -4.23 -15.80
CA LYS A 129 -9.50 -2.98 -16.24
C LYS A 129 -9.14 -2.64 -17.68
N ARG A 130 -7.87 -2.81 -18.06
CA ARG A 130 -7.40 -2.55 -19.43
C ARG A 130 -8.08 -3.46 -20.46
N PHE A 131 -8.03 -4.78 -20.24
CA PHE A 131 -8.48 -5.80 -21.19
C PHE A 131 -10.01 -5.99 -21.17
N HIS A 132 -10.62 -5.99 -19.98
CA HIS A 132 -12.02 -6.41 -19.81
C HIS A 132 -12.93 -5.29 -19.28
N LYS A 133 -12.40 -4.09 -19.06
CA LYS A 133 -13.15 -2.92 -18.54
C LYS A 133 -13.81 -3.17 -17.18
N VAL A 134 -13.23 -4.08 -16.38
CA VAL A 134 -13.68 -4.37 -15.01
C VAL A 134 -12.92 -3.51 -14.03
N ASP A 135 -13.63 -2.79 -13.16
CA ASP A 135 -13.02 -2.08 -12.04
C ASP A 135 -13.09 -2.94 -10.77
N MET A 136 -11.94 -3.38 -10.26
CA MET A 136 -11.89 -4.24 -9.07
C MET A 136 -12.39 -3.55 -7.79
N SER A 137 -12.47 -2.22 -7.76
CA SER A 137 -13.04 -1.49 -6.61
C SER A 137 -14.55 -1.70 -6.44
N GLU A 138 -15.25 -2.17 -7.48
CA GLU A 138 -16.66 -2.56 -7.43
C GLU A 138 -16.86 -3.95 -6.78
N HIS A 139 -15.79 -4.75 -6.69
CA HIS A 139 -15.82 -6.12 -6.17
C HIS A 139 -15.13 -6.26 -4.81
N VAL A 140 -14.07 -5.48 -4.56
CA VAL A 140 -13.27 -5.54 -3.34
C VAL A 140 -12.90 -4.13 -2.89
N SER A 141 -13.03 -3.86 -1.59
CA SER A 141 -12.59 -2.59 -1.03
C SER A 141 -11.09 -2.39 -1.23
N PRO A 142 -10.62 -1.19 -1.61
CA PRO A 142 -9.20 -0.92 -1.85
C PRO A 142 -8.28 -1.34 -0.69
N ASN A 143 -8.76 -1.29 0.55
CA ASN A 143 -8.00 -1.69 1.74
C ASN A 143 -7.63 -3.18 1.74
N PHE A 144 -8.41 -4.04 1.08
CA PHE A 144 -8.16 -5.47 0.97
C PHE A 144 -7.15 -5.83 -0.12
N LEU A 145 -6.78 -4.87 -0.98
CA LEU A 145 -5.74 -5.06 -2.01
C LEU A 145 -4.33 -4.98 -1.42
N THR A 146 -4.18 -4.46 -0.19
CA THR A 146 -2.92 -4.46 0.53
C THR A 146 -2.73 -5.80 1.23
N LEU A 147 -1.60 -6.42 0.98
CA LEU A 147 -1.20 -7.69 1.57
C LEU A 147 -0.59 -7.45 2.97
N SER A 148 -1.24 -7.98 4.00
CA SER A 148 -0.72 -8.01 5.37
C SER A 148 0.53 -8.89 5.46
N ILE A 149 1.56 -8.53 6.24
CA ILE A 149 2.79 -9.33 6.32
C ILE A 149 3.13 -9.61 7.78
N SER A 150 3.47 -10.86 8.10
CA SER A 150 4.12 -11.23 9.37
C SER A 150 5.63 -11.04 9.25
N LEU A 151 6.24 -10.37 10.23
CA LEU A 151 7.67 -10.06 10.22
C LEU A 151 8.47 -11.15 10.94
N ASP A 152 8.91 -12.16 10.19
CA ASP A 152 9.98 -13.07 10.60
C ASP A 152 11.07 -13.10 9.52
N ILE A 153 12.10 -12.27 9.69
CA ILE A 153 13.23 -12.16 8.76
C ILE A 153 14.34 -13.08 9.25
N LEU A 154 14.54 -14.22 8.58
CA LEU A 154 15.62 -15.15 8.90
C LEU A 154 16.90 -14.87 8.10
N THR A 155 18.03 -14.96 8.80
CA THR A 155 19.37 -15.03 8.20
C THR A 155 19.62 -16.38 7.54
N ASN A 156 20.58 -16.44 6.62
CA ASN A 156 20.92 -17.70 5.93
C ASN A 156 21.40 -18.78 6.90
N SER A 157 22.04 -18.40 8.00
CA SER A 157 22.45 -19.33 9.07
C SER A 157 21.25 -19.90 9.82
N GLU A 158 20.25 -19.07 10.12
CA GLU A 158 19.01 -19.50 10.78
C GLU A 158 18.18 -20.41 9.87
N ILE A 159 18.10 -20.12 8.56
CA ILE A 159 17.44 -20.96 7.56
C ILE A 159 18.09 -22.36 7.52
N ARG A 160 19.43 -22.42 7.49
CA ARG A 160 20.18 -23.69 7.53
C ARG A 160 20.02 -24.46 8.85
N GLY A 161 19.75 -23.77 9.95
CA GLY A 161 19.46 -24.40 11.24
C GLY A 161 18.02 -24.91 11.36
N LYS A 162 17.07 -24.27 10.68
CA LYS A 162 15.63 -24.57 10.76
C LYS A 162 15.17 -25.67 9.79
N TYR A 163 15.83 -25.79 8.63
CA TYR A 163 15.40 -26.65 7.53
C TYR A 163 16.42 -27.72 7.15
N SER A 164 15.97 -28.73 6.38
CA SER A 164 16.89 -29.68 5.76
C SER A 164 17.82 -28.96 4.79
N ALA A 165 19.00 -29.54 4.54
CA ALA A 165 20.00 -28.93 3.65
C ALA A 165 19.43 -28.59 2.27
N GLU A 166 18.65 -29.49 1.67
CA GLU A 166 18.03 -29.25 0.36
C GLU A 166 17.04 -28.08 0.38
N MET A 167 16.20 -27.99 1.42
CA MET A 167 15.23 -26.90 1.56
C MET A 167 15.94 -25.56 1.80
N ALA A 168 16.95 -25.56 2.67
CA ALA A 168 17.71 -24.36 2.98
C ALA A 168 18.45 -23.82 1.75
N ASP A 169 19.09 -24.69 0.97
CA ASP A 169 19.81 -24.28 -0.24
C ASP A 169 18.86 -23.75 -1.32
N ARG A 170 17.69 -24.37 -1.51
CA ARG A 170 16.65 -23.84 -2.41
C ARG A 170 16.11 -22.50 -1.94
N PHE A 171 15.80 -22.36 -0.65
CA PHE A 171 15.33 -21.10 -0.08
C PHE A 171 16.36 -19.99 -0.33
N ILE A 172 17.62 -20.25 -0.01
CA ILE A 172 18.71 -19.27 -0.17
C ILE A 172 18.91 -18.92 -1.65
N ALA A 173 18.84 -19.89 -2.56
CA ALA A 173 18.92 -19.65 -4.00
C ALA A 173 17.80 -18.71 -4.47
N ASN A 174 16.54 -18.99 -4.12
CA ASN A 174 15.39 -18.16 -4.48
C ASN A 174 15.53 -16.75 -3.88
N LYS A 175 15.91 -16.65 -2.60
CA LYS A 175 16.15 -15.37 -1.93
C LYS A 175 17.18 -14.52 -2.69
N ASN A 176 18.33 -15.12 -3.03
CA ASN A 176 19.39 -14.41 -3.75
C ASN A 176 18.93 -13.96 -5.16
N GLU A 177 18.13 -14.77 -5.85
CA GLU A 177 17.55 -14.41 -7.15
C GLU A 177 16.59 -13.21 -7.05
N LEU A 178 15.67 -13.24 -6.07
CA LEU A 178 14.76 -12.13 -5.82
C LEU A 178 15.50 -10.86 -5.39
N ASP A 179 16.54 -10.99 -4.57
CA ASP A 179 17.38 -9.86 -4.16
C ASP A 179 18.11 -9.27 -5.38
N PHE A 180 18.62 -10.11 -6.28
CA PHE A 180 19.22 -9.65 -7.54
C PHE A 180 18.22 -8.90 -8.42
N LEU A 181 17.00 -9.41 -8.56
CA LEU A 181 15.92 -8.74 -9.32
C LEU A 181 15.56 -7.37 -8.72
N GLN A 182 15.47 -7.27 -7.40
CA GLN A 182 15.16 -6.01 -6.71
C GLN A 182 16.29 -4.97 -6.82
N ASN A 183 17.54 -5.42 -6.90
CA ASN A 183 18.70 -4.54 -7.04
C ASN A 183 18.96 -4.09 -8.48
N THR A 184 18.52 -4.86 -9.47
CA THR A 184 18.77 -4.59 -10.90
C THR A 184 17.60 -3.90 -11.60
N ASN A 185 16.41 -3.91 -10.99
CA ASN A 185 15.21 -3.32 -11.54
C ASN A 185 14.48 -2.54 -10.43
N HIS A 186 13.85 -1.43 -10.76
CA HIS A 186 13.13 -0.57 -9.79
C HIS A 186 11.68 -0.30 -10.21
N SER A 187 11.16 -1.08 -11.16
CA SER A 187 9.79 -0.95 -11.64
C SER A 187 8.79 -1.50 -10.61
N ALA A 188 7.75 -0.70 -10.32
CA ALA A 188 6.63 -1.11 -9.47
C ALA A 188 5.85 -2.31 -10.05
N ASP A 189 5.89 -2.50 -11.36
CA ASP A 189 5.30 -3.65 -12.04
C ASP A 189 6.04 -4.96 -11.71
N LEU A 190 7.31 -4.88 -11.29
CA LEU A 190 8.08 -6.06 -10.86
C LEU A 190 7.88 -6.36 -9.39
N PHE A 191 8.04 -5.36 -8.52
CA PHE A 191 7.85 -5.50 -7.08
C PHE A 191 7.51 -4.15 -6.46
N ILE A 192 6.76 -4.18 -5.36
CA ILE A 192 6.48 -2.99 -4.56
C ILE A 192 7.23 -3.16 -3.24
N PRO A 193 8.28 -2.34 -2.96
CA PRO A 193 9.08 -2.50 -1.76
C PRO A 193 8.23 -2.27 -0.52
N ILE A 194 8.36 -3.16 0.46
CA ILE A 194 7.73 -2.97 1.76
C ILE A 194 8.54 -1.93 2.51
N ARG A 195 7.92 -0.79 2.79
CA ARG A 195 8.55 0.24 3.61
C ARG A 195 8.28 -0.07 5.08
N HIS A 196 9.34 -0.42 5.80
CA HIS A 196 9.29 -0.57 7.25
C HIS A 196 9.63 0.76 7.91
N GLU A 197 8.71 1.28 8.72
CA GLU A 197 8.96 2.44 9.56
C GLU A 197 9.13 1.94 11.00
N PHE A 198 10.38 1.87 11.45
CA PHE A 198 10.65 1.49 12.83
C PHE A 198 10.50 2.69 13.74
N VAL A 199 9.71 2.50 14.80
CA VAL A 199 9.46 3.52 15.81
C VAL A 199 10.08 3.10 17.13
N GLN A 200 11.11 3.83 17.56
CA GLN A 200 11.75 3.55 18.85
C GLN A 200 10.86 4.03 20.01
N ILE A 201 10.42 3.10 20.86
CA ILE A 201 9.69 3.39 22.10
C ILE A 201 10.52 3.02 23.34
N LYS A 202 10.30 3.74 24.45
CA LYS A 202 11.02 3.50 25.72
C LYS A 202 10.41 2.37 26.56
N ASP A 203 9.11 2.15 26.41
CA ASP A 203 8.37 1.16 27.18
C ASP A 203 8.52 -0.22 26.53
N LYS A 204 9.25 -1.13 27.20
CA LYS A 204 9.50 -2.49 26.71
C LYS A 204 8.21 -3.31 26.56
N THR A 205 7.16 -3.00 27.34
CA THR A 205 5.92 -3.79 27.34
C THR A 205 5.05 -3.52 26.12
N LYS A 206 5.30 -2.42 25.42
CA LYS A 206 4.57 -2.00 24.22
C LYS A 206 5.36 -2.24 22.93
N ALA A 207 6.54 -2.86 23.03
CA ALA A 207 7.45 -3.00 21.90
C ALA A 207 7.14 -4.29 21.15
N ASP A 208 6.97 -4.19 19.83
CA ASP A 208 6.75 -5.35 18.97
C ASP A 208 7.98 -6.28 18.96
N PHE A 209 9.18 -5.71 19.06
CA PHE A 209 10.43 -6.44 19.26
C PHE A 209 11.52 -5.53 19.87
N THR A 210 12.58 -6.14 20.41
CA THR A 210 13.75 -5.43 20.94
C THR A 210 14.97 -5.66 20.05
N TYR A 211 15.78 -4.63 19.82
CA TYR A 211 17.00 -4.73 19.02
C TYR A 211 18.23 -4.18 19.78
N SER A 212 19.40 -4.71 19.45
CA SER A 212 20.71 -4.17 19.86
C SER A 212 21.44 -3.65 18.62
N VAL A 213 22.04 -2.46 18.71
CA VAL A 213 22.82 -1.89 17.61
C VAL A 213 24.25 -2.44 17.71
N ASP A 214 24.67 -3.19 16.71
CA ASP A 214 26.05 -3.62 16.54
C ASP A 214 26.77 -2.68 15.57
N SER A 215 27.84 -2.04 16.05
CA SER A 215 28.66 -1.14 15.26
C SER A 215 29.55 -1.84 14.22
N SER A 216 29.60 -3.18 14.24
CA SER A 216 30.42 -4.00 13.33
C SER A 216 29.65 -4.60 12.13
N SER A 217 28.36 -4.28 12.00
CA SER A 217 27.50 -4.80 10.92
C SER A 217 27.77 -4.10 9.57
N ASP A 218 28.00 -4.89 8.52
CA ASP A 218 28.12 -4.43 7.13
C ASP A 218 26.79 -3.90 6.53
N MET A 219 25.65 -4.18 7.16
CA MET A 219 24.34 -3.67 6.73
C MET A 219 23.96 -2.41 7.51
N PRO A 220 23.88 -1.23 6.87
CA PRO A 220 23.40 -0.02 7.53
C PRO A 220 21.88 -0.07 7.70
N ALA A 221 21.39 0.09 8.94
CA ALA A 221 19.96 0.21 9.21
C ALA A 221 19.40 1.49 8.54
N LYS A 222 18.43 1.33 7.64
CA LYS A 222 17.70 2.45 7.01
C LYS A 222 16.74 3.06 8.04
N ILE A 223 17.17 4.15 8.68
CA ILE A 223 16.36 5.13 9.45
C ILE A 223 15.38 4.49 10.45
N ILE A 224 15.85 4.29 11.68
CA ILE A 224 14.94 4.07 12.83
C ILE A 224 14.39 5.44 13.22
N THR A 225 13.15 5.70 12.84
CA THR A 225 12.51 6.98 13.13
C THR A 225 12.12 6.96 14.61
N LYS A 226 12.82 7.71 15.45
CA LYS A 226 12.39 7.88 16.83
C LYS A 226 10.97 8.46 16.80
N LEU A 227 10.03 7.88 17.56
CA LEU A 227 8.69 8.45 17.72
C LEU A 227 8.91 9.93 18.07
N GLN A 228 8.53 10.85 17.16
CA GLN A 228 8.69 12.28 17.42
C GLN A 228 7.96 12.55 18.73
N ASP A 229 8.68 13.05 19.73
CA ASP A 229 8.08 13.39 21.01
C ASP A 229 6.88 14.32 20.69
N PRO A 230 5.69 14.14 21.27
CA PRO A 230 4.60 15.09 21.10
C PRO A 230 5.06 16.55 21.31
N LYS A 231 6.10 16.79 22.11
CA LYS A 231 6.73 18.10 22.25
C LYS A 231 7.37 18.65 20.96
N ASP A 232 7.92 17.77 20.11
CA ASP A 232 8.55 18.12 18.84
C ASP A 232 7.52 18.31 17.71
N LYS A 233 6.43 17.53 17.73
CA LYS A 233 5.32 17.67 16.75
C LYS A 233 4.40 18.85 17.08
N TYR A 234 4.08 19.07 18.37
CA TYR A 234 3.16 20.11 18.84
C TYR A 234 3.92 21.23 19.56
N THR A 235 4.77 21.93 18.80
CA THR A 235 5.59 23.03 19.34
C THR A 235 4.81 24.34 19.51
N LEU A 236 3.72 24.52 18.76
CA LEU A 236 3.06 25.83 18.63
C LEU A 236 2.01 26.06 19.70
N SER A 237 2.01 27.26 20.27
CA SER A 237 0.92 27.78 21.08
C SER A 237 -0.16 28.41 20.18
N ARG A 238 -1.35 28.64 20.73
CA ARG A 238 -2.46 29.32 20.01
C ARG A 238 -2.05 30.70 19.49
N LYS A 239 -1.28 31.46 20.29
CA LYS A 239 -0.72 32.76 19.89
C LYS A 239 0.27 32.63 18.71
N ASN A 240 1.10 31.58 18.72
CA ASN A 240 2.07 31.34 17.66
C ASN A 240 1.36 31.01 16.34
N ILE A 241 0.28 30.24 16.37
CA ILE A 241 -0.52 29.94 15.18
C ILE A 241 -1.13 31.21 14.59
N ILE A 242 -1.76 32.05 15.40
CA ILE A 242 -2.35 33.31 14.92
C ILE A 242 -1.28 34.20 14.28
N SER A 243 -0.10 34.29 14.89
CA SER A 243 1.03 35.04 14.35
C SER A 243 1.52 34.46 13.00
N LEU A 244 1.68 33.14 12.91
CA LEU A 244 2.15 32.47 11.68
C LEU A 244 1.13 32.56 10.55
N VAL A 245 -0.17 32.42 10.83
CA VAL A 245 -1.25 32.58 9.85
C VAL A 245 -1.25 34.01 9.31
N ASN A 246 -1.22 35.04 10.17
CA ASN A 246 -1.14 36.43 9.71
C ASN A 246 0.13 36.71 8.89
N LYS A 247 1.28 36.15 9.30
CA LYS A 247 2.53 36.25 8.53
C LYS A 247 2.38 35.62 7.15
N GLN A 248 1.76 34.44 7.05
CA GLN A 248 1.54 33.78 5.76
C GLN A 248 0.52 34.52 4.88
N ILE A 249 -0.55 35.07 5.45
CA ILE A 249 -1.53 35.89 4.72
C ILE A 249 -0.83 37.10 4.09
N ASN A 250 0.00 37.81 4.86
CA ASN A 250 0.74 38.97 4.38
C ASN A 250 1.79 38.60 3.31
N VAL A 251 2.59 37.55 3.54
CA VAL A 251 3.64 37.12 2.59
C VAL A 251 3.05 36.59 1.29
N LYS A 252 1.95 35.83 1.35
CA LYS A 252 1.32 35.20 0.18
C LYS A 252 0.23 36.09 -0.45
N ASN A 253 0.06 37.32 0.05
CA ASN A 253 -0.97 38.29 -0.38
C ASN A 253 -2.38 37.67 -0.51
N ILE A 254 -2.77 36.88 0.49
CA ILE A 254 -4.04 36.15 0.49
C ILE A 254 -5.16 37.10 0.91
N LYS A 255 -6.27 37.13 0.16
CA LYS A 255 -7.46 37.91 0.52
C LYS A 255 -8.15 37.26 1.71
N PHE A 256 -8.28 38.01 2.80
CA PHE A 256 -9.02 37.62 3.99
C PHE A 256 -10.00 38.76 4.32
N ASP A 257 -11.30 38.48 4.21
CA ASP A 257 -12.37 39.46 4.25
C ASP A 257 -13.11 39.35 5.60
N TYR A 258 -12.39 39.51 6.71
CA TYR A 258 -12.98 39.46 8.05
C TYR A 258 -12.57 40.68 8.88
N VAL A 259 -13.55 41.53 9.18
CA VAL A 259 -13.38 42.69 10.05
C VAL A 259 -13.81 42.31 11.46
N SER A 260 -12.87 42.34 12.39
CA SER A 260 -13.18 42.17 13.81
C SER A 260 -14.08 43.29 14.33
N PHE A 261 -14.74 43.07 15.47
CA PHE A 261 -15.56 44.09 16.15
C PHE A 261 -14.80 45.41 16.43
N LYS A 262 -13.47 45.36 16.50
CA LYS A 262 -12.60 46.52 16.70
C LYS A 262 -12.15 47.21 15.40
N GLY A 263 -12.70 46.81 14.25
CA GLY A 263 -12.40 47.41 12.94
C GLY A 263 -11.13 46.89 12.24
N TYR A 264 -10.38 45.97 12.84
CA TYR A 264 -9.18 45.40 12.22
C TYR A 264 -9.50 44.22 11.30
N ASN A 265 -8.94 44.25 10.08
CA ASN A 265 -8.94 43.12 9.16
C ASN A 265 -7.70 42.22 9.39
N VAL A 266 -7.70 41.50 10.51
CA VAL A 266 -6.58 40.65 10.93
C VAL A 266 -7.13 39.32 11.45
N PHE A 267 -6.47 38.22 11.11
CA PHE A 267 -6.82 36.91 11.63
C PHE A 267 -6.60 36.90 13.15
N ASN A 268 -7.65 36.59 13.91
CA ASN A 268 -7.63 36.67 15.37
C ASN A 268 -8.13 35.37 16.02
N ASP A 269 -8.06 35.32 17.35
CA ASP A 269 -8.41 34.12 18.13
C ASP A 269 -9.85 33.65 17.89
N TYR A 270 -10.76 34.58 17.66
CA TYR A 270 -12.16 34.29 17.37
C TYR A 270 -12.32 33.58 16.01
N ALA A 271 -11.64 34.08 14.98
CA ALA A 271 -11.62 33.43 13.66
C ALA A 271 -11.04 32.01 13.74
N LEU A 272 -9.93 31.84 14.47
CA LEU A 272 -9.34 30.51 14.70
C LEU A 272 -10.32 29.58 15.43
N LYS A 273 -10.98 30.05 16.49
CA LYS A 273 -11.96 29.26 17.24
C LYS A 273 -13.10 28.77 16.34
N LEU A 274 -13.67 29.66 15.53
CA LEU A 274 -14.77 29.31 14.64
C LEU A 274 -14.38 28.25 13.62
N ILE A 275 -13.21 28.37 13.00
CA ILE A 275 -12.71 27.38 12.03
C ILE A 275 -12.47 26.03 12.73
N MET A 276 -11.81 26.04 13.90
CA MET A 276 -11.56 24.83 14.65
C MET A 276 -12.84 24.11 15.08
N ASP A 277 -13.86 24.86 15.52
CA ASP A 277 -15.15 24.31 15.94
C ASP A 277 -15.95 23.78 14.73
N PHE A 278 -15.90 24.47 13.59
CA PHE A 278 -16.67 24.10 12.39
C PHE A 278 -16.13 22.82 11.73
N TYR A 279 -14.82 22.65 11.68
CA TYR A 279 -14.16 21.47 11.08
C TYR A 279 -13.81 20.37 12.11
N ASN A 280 -14.25 20.52 13.36
CA ASN A 280 -13.96 19.62 14.47
C ASN A 280 -12.46 19.26 14.64
N LEU A 281 -11.57 20.24 14.41
CA LEU A 281 -10.11 20.05 14.39
C LEU A 281 -9.50 19.85 15.79
N GLN A 282 -10.32 19.97 16.83
CA GLN A 282 -9.89 19.89 18.23
C GLN A 282 -9.55 18.46 18.65
N ASP A 283 -10.22 17.47 18.04
CA ASP A 283 -10.07 16.04 18.35
C ASP A 283 -9.16 15.31 17.34
N ASP A 284 -8.62 16.04 16.36
CA ASP A 284 -7.77 15.48 15.32
C ASP A 284 -6.29 15.53 15.71
N GLU A 285 -5.70 14.33 15.89
CA GLU A 285 -4.29 14.12 16.23
C GLU A 285 -3.31 14.55 15.12
N ARG A 286 -3.78 15.02 13.97
CA ARG A 286 -2.93 15.70 12.99
C ARG A 286 -2.63 17.14 13.42
N TYR A 287 -3.57 17.78 14.13
CA TYR A 287 -3.55 19.23 14.36
C TYR A 287 -3.37 19.62 15.82
N CYS A 288 -3.97 18.88 16.75
CA CYS A 288 -4.04 19.25 18.17
C CYS A 288 -3.52 18.13 19.09
N PHE A 289 -2.89 18.52 20.19
CA PHE A 289 -2.57 17.62 21.30
C PHE A 289 -2.77 18.29 22.65
N GLN A 290 -3.44 17.60 23.55
CA GLN A 290 -3.69 18.06 24.91
C GLN A 290 -2.60 17.54 25.84
N PHE A 291 -1.71 18.43 26.30
CA PHE A 291 -0.88 18.14 27.47
C PHE A 291 -1.68 18.38 28.75
N VAL A 292 -1.21 17.80 29.86
CA VAL A 292 -1.86 17.79 31.19
C VAL A 292 -2.57 19.11 31.55
N SER A 293 -1.96 20.26 31.25
CA SER A 293 -2.54 21.59 31.52
C SER A 293 -2.64 22.54 30.32
N THR A 294 -2.12 22.18 29.13
CA THR A 294 -2.11 23.08 27.97
C THR A 294 -2.30 22.35 26.64
N ARG A 295 -3.09 22.93 25.74
CA ARG A 295 -3.22 22.43 24.38
C ARG A 295 -2.15 23.05 23.48
N ARG A 296 -1.50 22.20 22.69
CA ARG A 296 -0.50 22.61 21.69
C ARG A 296 -0.91 22.12 20.32
N TYR A 297 -0.31 22.73 19.31
CA TYR A 297 -0.73 22.57 17.93
C TYR A 297 0.46 22.28 17.02
N SER A 298 0.20 21.53 15.95
CA SER A 298 1.19 21.23 14.92
C SER A 298 1.28 22.36 13.90
N SER A 299 2.37 22.41 13.14
CA SER A 299 2.52 23.33 11.99
C SER A 299 1.48 23.07 10.90
N GLN A 300 0.98 21.83 10.77
CA GLN A 300 -0.04 21.44 9.79
C GLN A 300 -1.36 22.20 9.98
N LEU A 301 -1.68 22.63 11.21
CA LEU A 301 -2.87 23.44 11.46
C LEU A 301 -2.79 24.81 10.77
N VAL A 302 -1.58 25.40 10.67
CA VAL A 302 -1.38 26.68 9.96
C VAL A 302 -1.67 26.50 8.48
N GLU A 303 -1.21 25.41 7.87
CA GLU A 303 -1.42 25.11 6.45
C GLU A 303 -2.91 24.90 6.14
N PHE A 304 -3.59 24.09 6.97
CA PHE A 304 -5.03 23.86 6.84
C PHE A 304 -5.83 25.17 6.90
N VAL A 305 -5.56 26.01 7.91
CA VAL A 305 -6.26 27.30 8.06
C VAL A 305 -6.03 28.22 6.86
N ILE A 306 -4.80 28.24 6.32
CA ILE A 306 -4.48 29.03 5.14
C ILE A 306 -5.20 28.52 3.89
N GLU A 307 -5.29 27.20 3.72
CA GLU A 307 -6.01 26.58 2.61
C GLU A 307 -7.51 26.87 2.66
N VAL A 308 -8.11 26.77 3.85
CA VAL A 308 -9.51 27.15 4.08
C VAL A 308 -9.75 28.62 3.73
N ILE A 309 -8.87 29.54 4.14
CA ILE A 309 -9.00 30.97 3.83
C ILE A 309 -8.82 31.24 2.33
N LYS A 310 -7.94 30.50 1.64
CA LYS A 310 -7.79 30.62 0.18
C LYS A 310 -9.03 30.19 -0.57
N ASN A 311 -9.68 29.13 -0.10
CA ASN A 311 -10.89 28.59 -0.71
C ASN A 311 -12.11 29.48 -0.44
N ASP A 312 -12.18 30.13 0.72
CA ASP A 312 -13.21 31.11 1.06
C ASP A 312 -12.62 32.31 1.83
N SER A 313 -12.48 33.45 1.15
CA SER A 313 -11.96 34.68 1.77
C SER A 313 -12.87 35.23 2.86
N ASN A 314 -14.16 34.87 2.85
CA ASN A 314 -15.19 35.28 3.82
C ASN A 314 -15.57 34.15 4.79
N ILE A 315 -14.72 33.13 4.96
CA ILE A 315 -15.00 31.90 5.73
C ILE A 315 -15.66 32.16 7.10
N VAL A 316 -15.26 33.20 7.82
CA VAL A 316 -15.82 33.54 9.14
C VAL A 316 -17.32 33.88 9.05
N CYS A 317 -17.72 34.65 8.04
CA CYS A 317 -19.11 34.99 7.77
C CYS A 317 -19.91 33.76 7.30
N THR A 318 -19.30 32.92 6.47
CA THR A 318 -19.90 31.67 5.96
C THR A 318 -20.23 30.71 7.10
N ILE A 319 -19.29 30.49 8.02
CA ILE A 319 -19.48 29.64 9.20
C ILE A 319 -20.61 30.20 10.11
N LEU A 320 -20.66 31.52 10.30
CA LEU A 320 -21.70 32.15 11.12
C LEU A 320 -23.11 32.02 10.52
N LYS A 321 -23.24 32.01 9.19
CA LYS A 321 -24.52 31.73 8.51
C LYS A 321 -24.94 30.28 8.71
N HIS A 322 -24.00 29.34 8.67
CA HIS A 322 -24.28 27.92 8.91
C HIS A 322 -24.68 27.60 10.36
N LYS A 323 -24.18 28.34 11.36
CA LYS A 323 -24.59 28.17 12.78
C LYS A 323 -25.95 28.79 13.14
N LYS A 324 -26.56 29.59 12.26
CA LYS A 324 -27.87 30.23 12.48
C LYS A 324 -29.05 29.46 11.86
N ARG A 325 -28.77 28.37 11.15
CA ARG A 325 -29.75 27.32 10.81
C ARG A 325 -29.59 26.19 11.82
#